data_AF-A0A5F0K6J8-F1
#
_entry.id   AF-A0A5F0K6J8-F1
#
_cell.length_a   1.000
_cell.length_b   1.000
_cell.length_c   1.000
_cell.angle_alpha   90.00
_cell.angle_beta   90.00
_cell.angle_gamma   90.00
#
_symmetry.space_group_name_H-M   'P 1'
#
loop_
_entity.id
_entity.type
_entity.pdbx_description
1 polymer ?
#
loop_
_entity_poly.entity_id
_entity_poly.type
_entity_poly.pdbx_seq_one_letter_code
_entity_poly.pdbx_strand_id
1 'polypeptide(L)' 'MEDAMTNYLPAIDIMMCHLGISFEQACEQLGLSPQEQQTLDQLQKQKQTQSN' A
#
# COMPACT_ATOMS: atom_id res chain seq x y z
N MET A 1 -3.16 16.21 0.71
CA MET A 1 -3.73 14.90 1.09
C MET A 1 -2.98 13.75 0.42
N GLU A 2 -2.21 14.00 -0.66
CA GLU A 2 -1.46 12.98 -1.39
C GLU A 2 -0.28 12.35 -0.61
N ASP A 3 0.37 13.07 0.31
CA ASP A 3 1.47 12.53 1.13
C ASP A 3 1.07 11.39 2.07
N ALA A 4 -0.18 11.37 2.53
CA ALA A 4 -0.66 10.30 3.41
C ALA A 4 -0.66 8.95 2.69
N MET A 5 -1.06 8.95 1.41
CA MET A 5 -1.09 7.75 0.56
C MET A 5 0.29 7.17 0.33
N THR A 6 1.29 8.02 0.07
CA THR A 6 2.66 7.54 -0.18
C THR A 6 3.32 6.94 1.06
N ASN A 7 2.88 7.36 2.26
CA ASN A 7 3.35 6.84 3.53
C ASN A 7 2.71 5.50 3.93
N TYR A 8 1.56 5.12 3.34
CA TYR A 8 0.95 3.81 3.62
C TYR A 8 1.67 2.66 2.93
N LEU A 9 2.26 2.87 1.75
CA LEU A 9 3.00 1.82 1.04
C LEU A 9 4.11 1.15 1.87
N PRO A 10 5.05 1.88 2.51
CA PRO A 10 6.06 1.26 3.36
C PRO A 10 5.45 0.60 4.60
N ALA A 11 4.36 1.14 5.16
CA ALA A 11 3.65 0.50 6.28
C ALA A 11 3.03 -0.84 5.84
N ILE A 12 2.46 -0.89 4.64
CA ILE A 12 1.90 -2.09 4.01
C ILE A 12 3.00 -3.11 3.74
N ASP A 13 4.13 -2.72 3.15
CA ASP A 13 5.28 -3.63 2.93
C ASP A 13 5.80 -4.24 4.24
N ILE A 14 5.89 -3.43 5.30
CA ILE A 14 6.29 -3.92 6.63
C ILE A 14 5.27 -4.94 7.14
N MET A 15 3.97 -4.63 7.08
CA MET A 15 2.92 -5.55 7.53
C MET A 15 2.91 -6.85 6.73
N MET A 16 3.08 -6.79 5.40
CA MET A 16 3.15 -7.98 4.57
C MET A 16 4.38 -8.85 4.95
N CYS A 17 5.55 -8.25 5.16
CA CYS A 17 6.76 -8.97 5.55
C CYS A 17 6.71 -9.54 6.97
N HIS A 18 6.15 -8.80 7.94
CA HIS A 18 6.21 -9.17 9.35
C HIS A 18 5.02 -10.02 9.79
N LEU A 19 3.84 -9.77 9.25
CA LEU A 19 2.60 -10.48 9.59
C LEU A 19 2.29 -11.59 8.58
N GLY A 20 2.97 -11.63 7.43
CA GLY A 20 2.70 -12.60 6.37
C GLY A 20 1.32 -12.44 5.74
N ILE A 21 0.74 -11.24 5.81
CA ILE A 21 -0.59 -10.93 5.27
C ILE A 21 -0.49 -10.37 3.86
N SER A 22 -1.58 -10.49 3.09
CA SER A 22 -1.67 -9.90 1.75
C SER A 22 -1.82 -8.39 1.80
N PHE A 23 -1.52 -7.71 0.69
CA PHE A 23 -1.73 -6.26 0.53
C PHE A 23 -3.15 -5.81 0.90
N GLU A 24 -4.16 -6.56 0.43
CA GLU A 24 -5.58 -6.28 0.71
C GLU A 24 -5.87 -6.35 2.23
N GLN A 25 -5.35 -7.37 2.90
CA GLN A 25 -5.49 -7.52 4.36
C GLN A 25 -4.79 -6.40 5.14
N ALA A 26 -3.60 -5.97 4.68
CA ALA A 26 -2.91 -4.84 5.27
C ALA A 26 -3.72 -3.54 5.08
N CYS A 27 -4.37 -3.38 3.93
CA CYS A 27 -5.24 -2.24 3.68
C CYS A 27 -6.52 -2.26 4.54
N GLU A 28 -7.13 -3.43 4.73
CA GLU A 28 -8.26 -3.61 5.65
C GLU A 28 -7.87 -3.28 7.09
N GLN A 29 -6.69 -3.72 7.55
CA GLN A 29 -6.19 -3.40 8.88
C GLN A 29 -5.88 -1.91 9.08
N LEU A 30 -5.48 -1.20 8.02
CA LEU A 30 -5.30 0.25 8.05
C LEU A 30 -6.64 1.03 7.97
N GLY A 31 -7.77 0.34 7.78
CA GLY A 31 -9.07 0.97 7.62
C GLY A 31 -9.22 1.74 6.31
N LEU A 32 -8.49 1.35 5.27
CA LEU A 32 -8.48 2.03 3.98
C LEU A 32 -9.73 1.66 3.17
N SER A 33 -10.37 2.69 2.61
CA SER A 33 -11.54 2.52 1.74
C SER A 33 -11.15 1.87 0.41
N PRO A 34 -12.08 1.22 -0.33
CA PRO A 34 -11.77 0.58 -1.61
C PRO A 34 -11.13 1.52 -2.65
N GLN A 35 -11.54 2.80 -2.67
CA GLN A 35 -10.92 3.82 -3.51
C GLN A 35 -9.46 4.09 -3.14
N GLU A 36 -9.13 4.07 -1.85
CA GLU A 36 -7.78 4.27 -1.35
C GLU A 36 -6.90 3.08 -1.69
N GLN A 37 -7.43 1.86 -1.55
CA GLN A 37 -6.74 0.63 -1.95
C GLN A 37 -6.39 0.63 -3.44
N GLN A 38 -7.33 1.02 -4.31
CA GLN A 38 -7.06 1.17 -5.74
C GLN A 38 -5.99 2.24 -6.04
N THR A 39 -5.96 3.32 -5.26
CA THR A 39 -4.95 4.37 -5.43
C THR A 39 -3.57 3.85 -5.03
N LEU A 40 -3.49 3.11 -3.93
CA LEU A 40 -2.24 2.52 -3.43
C LEU A 40 -1.71 1.41 -4.34
N ASP A 41 -2.57 0.54 -4.88
CA ASP A 41 -2.18 -0.48 -5.87
C ASP A 41 -1.54 0.17 -7.11
N GLN A 42 -2.14 1.26 -7.62
CA GLN A 42 -1.58 2.00 -8.75
C GLN A 42 -0.24 2.67 -8.40
N LEU A 43 -0.12 3.27 -7.21
CA LEU A 43 1.13 3.86 -6.75
C LEU A 43 2.23 2.83 -6.55
N GLN A 44 1.90 1.64 -6.04
CA GLN A 44 2.83 0.53 -5.88
C GLN A 44 3.39 0.07 -7.23
N LYS A 45 2.51 -0.09 -8.23
CA LYS A 45 2.89 -0.43 -9.61
C LYS A 45 3.80 0.62 -10.24
N GLN A 46 3.53 1.91 -10.03
CA GLN A 46 4.37 3.01 -10.53
C GLN A 46 5.76 3.03 -9.88
N LYS A 47 5.87 2.79 -8.57
CA LYS A 47 7.18 2.72 -7.90
C LYS A 47 8.02 1.56 -8.40
N GLN A 48 7.41 0.42 -8.71
CA GLN A 48 8.11 -0.76 -9.21
C GLN A 48 8.66 -0.55 -10.63
N THR A 49 8.07 0.35 -11.43
CA THR A 49 8.54 0.67 -12.79
C THR A 49 9.65 1.72 -12.86
N GLN A 50 9.94 2.43 -11.75
CA GLN A 50 10.99 3.46 -11.70
C GLN A 50 12.34 2.94 -11.14
N SER A 51 12.45 1.65 -10.82
CA SER A 51 13.74 0.99 -10.55
C SER A 51 14.21 0.24 -11.80
N ASN A 52 14.72 0.98 -12.79
CA ASN A 52 15.48 0.41 -13.91
C ASN A 52 16.65 1.34 -14.24
#